data_AF-A0A3B5AAZ9-F1
#
_entry.id   AF-A0A3B5AAZ9-F1
#
_cell.length_a   1.000
_cell.length_b   1.000
_cell.length_c   1.000
_cell.angle_alpha   90.00
_cell.angle_beta   90.00
_cell.angle_gamma   90.00
#
_symmetry.space_group_name_H-M   'P 1'
#
loop_
_entity.id
_entity.type
_entity.pdbx_description
1 polymer ?
#
loop_
_entity_poly.entity_id
_entity_poly.type
_entity_poly.pdbx_seq_one_letter_code
_entity_poly.pdbx_strand_id
1 'polypeptide(L)'
;VRGRCRRDNLKEMGEEELWELINDNRHRISLGVRPCIVIPYLRQARVLTEMDEDEILSCHNLTNRCMRTSYMLDLLRTQGRNGAVALLESLMIHYPTLYTQVTGRKPSTEPSRFSGLIKYSELTEYLVRAVTGMQKELQEARCEAGRMSARCVSLESEIGQIMEQEEKSRCLQSENERMQRYLCSLQREVTKLKDEKCDLYIRYTAAIEEQAAVNERLHNLNLQVSDGHSSLFCALGDTQNDHLFPARQDILAQDLAEAIDSQVELAAQLRCYREENEQLHRDKQGVCAGVDSVLLSSWIRKCHANSAK
;
A
#
# COMPACT_ATOMS: atom_id res chain seq x y z
N VAL A 1 -16.67 -70.26 46.70
CA VAL A 1 -16.95 -71.11 45.51
C VAL A 1 -15.92 -70.78 44.44
N ARG A 2 -15.34 -71.83 43.84
CA ARG A 2 -14.14 -71.86 43.00
C ARG A 2 -14.27 -70.96 41.76
N GLY A 3 -13.25 -70.14 41.49
CA GLY A 3 -13.07 -69.45 40.21
C GLY A 3 -11.59 -69.38 39.88
N ARG A 4 -11.07 -70.48 39.29
CA ARG A 4 -9.68 -70.68 38.89
C ARG A 4 -9.08 -69.42 38.24
N CYS A 5 -7.97 -68.92 38.79
CA CYS A 5 -6.97 -68.23 37.99
C CYS A 5 -6.57 -69.17 36.85
N ARG A 6 -7.15 -68.97 35.65
CA ARG A 6 -6.54 -69.41 34.40
C ARG A 6 -5.29 -68.56 34.21
N ARG A 7 -4.23 -68.93 34.94
CA ARG A 7 -2.86 -68.76 34.45
C ARG A 7 -2.78 -69.52 33.13
N ASP A 8 -2.06 -68.90 32.21
CA ASP A 8 -1.66 -69.43 30.90
C ASP A 8 -2.72 -69.35 29.77
N ASN A 9 -2.41 -68.91 28.55
CA ASN A 9 -1.45 -67.91 28.06
C ASN A 9 -2.12 -67.36 26.77
N LEU A 10 -2.17 -66.05 26.50
CA LEU A 10 -2.50 -65.59 25.13
C LEU A 10 -1.54 -66.25 24.09
N LYS A 11 -0.37 -66.67 24.56
CA LYS A 11 0.63 -67.47 23.84
C LYS A 11 0.27 -68.94 23.63
N GLU A 12 -0.83 -69.46 24.19
CA GLU A 12 -1.28 -70.87 24.03
C GLU A 12 -2.46 -71.03 23.09
N MET A 13 -3.22 -69.96 22.80
CA MET A 13 -4.35 -70.04 21.85
C MET A 13 -3.86 -70.28 20.42
N GLY A 14 -4.66 -70.93 19.57
CA GLY A 14 -4.37 -71.10 18.14
C GLY A 14 -4.33 -69.76 17.37
N GLU A 15 -3.74 -69.73 16.17
CA GLU A 15 -3.77 -68.54 15.31
C GLU A 15 -5.21 -68.17 14.92
N GLU A 16 -5.99 -69.16 14.52
CA GLU A 16 -7.39 -69.02 14.14
C GLU A 16 -8.21 -68.49 15.32
N GLU A 17 -8.04 -69.05 16.52
CA GLU A 17 -8.75 -68.58 17.73
C GLU A 17 -8.43 -67.13 18.09
N LEU A 18 -7.17 -66.71 17.92
CA LEU A 18 -6.74 -65.34 18.16
C LEU A 18 -7.39 -64.36 17.18
N TRP A 19 -7.44 -64.73 15.91
CA TRP A 19 -8.00 -63.87 14.87
C TRP A 19 -9.51 -63.87 14.84
N GLU A 20 -10.19 -64.98 15.17
CA GLU A 20 -11.64 -65.00 15.38
C GLU A 20 -12.04 -64.01 16.48
N LEU A 21 -11.32 -64.02 17.62
CA LEU A 21 -11.54 -63.07 18.72
C LEU A 21 -11.38 -61.60 18.28
N ILE A 22 -10.37 -61.31 17.45
CA ILE A 22 -10.13 -59.97 16.90
C ILE A 22 -11.23 -59.60 15.90
N ASN A 23 -11.64 -60.54 15.03
CA ASN A 23 -12.64 -60.33 14.00
C ASN A 23 -14.03 -60.09 14.58
N ASP A 24 -14.42 -60.85 15.61
CA ASP A 24 -15.66 -60.66 16.38
C ASP A 24 -15.76 -59.26 16.99
N ASN A 25 -14.60 -58.65 17.29
CA ASN A 25 -14.52 -57.31 17.85
C ASN A 25 -14.00 -56.26 16.85
N ARG A 26 -13.88 -56.60 15.55
CA ARG A 26 -13.20 -55.77 14.55
C ARG A 26 -13.75 -54.36 14.48
N HIS A 27 -15.07 -54.22 14.44
CA HIS A 27 -15.72 -52.90 14.40
C HIS A 27 -15.34 -52.03 15.60
N ARG A 28 -15.29 -52.61 16.80
CA ARG A 28 -14.94 -51.88 18.03
C ARG A 28 -13.48 -51.46 18.02
N ILE A 29 -12.59 -52.33 17.55
CA ILE A 29 -11.16 -52.06 17.41
C ILE A 29 -10.93 -50.97 16.36
N SER A 30 -11.54 -51.07 15.18
CA SER A 30 -11.42 -50.08 14.10
C SER A 30 -11.89 -48.68 14.54
N LEU A 31 -12.96 -48.61 15.33
CA LEU A 31 -13.43 -47.33 15.88
C LEU A 31 -12.58 -46.83 17.05
N GLY A 32 -12.20 -47.70 17.99
CA GLY A 32 -11.56 -47.29 19.23
C GLY A 32 -10.07 -46.99 19.13
N VAL A 33 -9.38 -47.63 18.18
CA VAL A 33 -7.92 -47.60 18.10
C VAL A 33 -7.43 -46.53 17.14
N ARG A 34 -6.41 -45.77 17.59
CA ARG A 34 -5.64 -44.85 16.76
C ARG A 34 -4.35 -45.53 16.30
N PRO A 35 -4.13 -45.71 14.98
CA PRO A 35 -2.94 -46.39 14.46
C PRO A 35 -1.63 -45.73 14.92
N CYS A 36 -1.55 -44.39 14.91
CA CYS A 36 -0.34 -43.66 15.33
C CYS A 36 0.13 -43.92 16.77
N ILE A 37 -0.75 -44.41 17.65
CA ILE A 37 -0.38 -44.78 19.03
C ILE A 37 0.16 -46.20 19.10
N VAL A 38 -0.32 -47.08 18.21
CA VAL A 38 -0.08 -48.53 18.24
C VAL A 38 1.08 -48.94 17.33
N ILE A 39 1.23 -48.27 16.18
CA ILE A 39 2.28 -48.52 15.19
C ILE A 39 3.69 -48.53 15.79
N PRO A 40 4.09 -47.60 16.69
CA PRO A 40 5.43 -47.62 17.27
C PRO A 40 5.75 -48.94 17.99
N TYR A 41 4.77 -49.50 18.72
CA TYR A 41 4.92 -50.81 19.37
C TYR A 41 4.92 -51.96 18.37
N LEU A 42 4.04 -51.93 17.35
CA LEU A 42 3.98 -52.97 16.31
C LEU A 42 5.28 -53.04 15.49
N ARG A 43 5.92 -51.90 15.24
CA ARG A 43 7.26 -51.84 14.64
C ARG A 43 8.33 -52.41 15.56
N GLN A 44 8.27 -52.11 16.85
CA GLN A 44 9.17 -52.70 17.85
C GLN A 44 9.02 -54.24 17.92
N ALA A 45 7.79 -54.75 17.80
CA ALA A 45 7.48 -56.17 17.73
C ALA A 45 7.83 -56.82 16.38
N ARG A 46 8.34 -56.04 15.40
CA ARG A 46 8.70 -56.49 14.04
C ARG A 46 7.55 -57.12 13.26
N VAL A 47 6.31 -56.70 13.54
CA VAL A 47 5.12 -57.12 12.77
C VAL A 47 4.71 -56.09 11.72
N LEU A 48 5.20 -54.85 11.82
CA LEU A 48 5.04 -53.82 10.79
C LEU A 48 6.41 -53.23 10.41
N THR A 49 6.56 -52.88 9.14
CA THR A 49 7.74 -52.22 8.57
C THR A 49 7.57 -50.69 8.52
N GLU A 50 8.64 -49.98 8.16
CA GLU A 50 8.59 -48.53 7.86
C GLU A 50 7.61 -48.20 6.74
N MET A 51 7.60 -49.03 5.69
CA MET A 51 6.75 -48.82 4.53
C MET A 51 5.27 -49.01 4.90
N ASP A 52 4.96 -50.00 5.74
CA ASP A 52 3.58 -50.22 6.23
C ASP A 52 3.08 -49.03 7.05
N GLU A 53 3.94 -48.42 7.88
CA GLU A 53 3.59 -47.22 8.66
C GLU A 53 3.24 -46.03 7.75
N ASP A 54 4.08 -45.76 6.75
CA ASP A 54 3.85 -44.68 5.80
C ASP A 54 2.57 -44.90 5.01
N GLU A 55 2.28 -46.14 4.61
CA GLU A 55 1.04 -46.49 3.92
C GLU A 55 -0.19 -46.26 4.82
N ILE A 56 -0.16 -46.71 6.07
CA ILE A 56 -1.29 -46.54 7.00
C ILE A 56 -1.55 -45.06 7.32
N LEU A 57 -0.49 -44.25 7.49
CA LEU A 57 -0.62 -42.86 7.95
C LEU A 57 -0.86 -41.87 6.80
N SER A 58 -0.17 -42.06 5.67
CA SER A 58 -0.07 -41.06 4.60
C SER A 58 -0.94 -41.36 3.39
N CYS A 59 -1.55 -42.54 3.28
CA CYS A 59 -2.43 -42.85 2.15
C CYS A 59 -3.69 -41.97 2.12
N HIS A 60 -3.86 -41.22 1.03
CA HIS A 60 -5.06 -40.40 0.75
C HIS A 60 -6.34 -41.22 0.55
N ASN A 61 -6.22 -42.51 0.21
CA ASN A 61 -7.35 -43.42 0.02
C ASN A 61 -8.04 -43.81 1.33
N LEU A 62 -7.36 -43.64 2.48
CA LEU A 62 -7.89 -43.93 3.79
C LEU A 62 -8.44 -42.64 4.42
N THR A 63 -9.64 -42.25 4.02
CA THR A 63 -10.21 -40.93 4.35
C THR A 63 -10.43 -40.74 5.85
N ASN A 64 -10.85 -41.79 6.56
CA ASN A 64 -11.17 -41.74 7.98
C ASN A 64 -10.26 -42.65 8.83
N ARG A 65 -10.23 -42.43 10.15
CA ARG A 65 -9.43 -43.23 11.09
C ARG A 65 -9.82 -44.70 11.06
N CYS A 66 -11.12 -44.98 11.01
CA CYS A 66 -11.65 -46.34 11.05
C CYS A 66 -11.09 -47.18 9.89
N MET A 67 -11.01 -46.60 8.69
CA MET A 67 -10.41 -47.21 7.50
C MET A 67 -8.92 -47.45 7.69
N ARG A 68 -8.17 -46.47 8.21
CA ARG A 68 -6.74 -46.65 8.52
C ARG A 68 -6.49 -47.79 9.52
N THR A 69 -7.28 -47.85 10.58
CA THR A 69 -7.20 -48.92 11.57
C THR A 69 -7.61 -50.27 10.97
N SER A 70 -8.65 -50.30 10.13
CA SER A 70 -9.10 -51.53 9.47
C SER A 70 -8.05 -52.05 8.49
N TYR A 71 -7.44 -51.17 7.72
CA TYR A 71 -6.33 -51.49 6.82
C TYR A 71 -5.12 -52.04 7.59
N MET A 72 -4.74 -51.40 8.71
CA MET A 72 -3.70 -51.91 9.60
C MET A 72 -4.03 -53.32 10.13
N LEU A 73 -5.30 -53.61 10.47
CA LEU A 73 -5.70 -54.96 10.90
C LEU A 73 -5.54 -55.99 9.78
N ASP A 74 -5.78 -55.61 8.53
CA ASP A 74 -5.59 -56.49 7.37
C ASP A 74 -4.11 -56.77 7.12
N LEU A 75 -3.24 -55.76 7.24
CA LEU A 75 -1.80 -55.95 7.20
C LEU A 75 -1.33 -56.88 8.32
N LEU A 76 -1.81 -56.68 9.54
CA LEU A 76 -1.47 -57.56 10.67
C LEU A 76 -1.97 -59.00 10.47
N ARG A 77 -3.09 -59.21 9.77
CA ARG A 77 -3.59 -60.55 9.42
C ARG A 77 -2.60 -61.32 8.57
N THR A 78 -1.87 -60.66 7.69
CA THR A 78 -0.82 -61.30 6.87
C THR A 78 0.38 -61.79 7.69
N GLN A 79 0.56 -61.25 8.91
CA GLN A 79 1.62 -61.65 9.85
C GLN A 79 1.22 -62.83 10.76
N GLY A 80 0.04 -63.41 10.52
CA GLY A 80 -0.48 -64.59 11.20
C GLY A 80 -0.56 -64.43 12.72
N ARG A 81 -0.15 -65.46 13.46
CA ARG A 81 -0.15 -65.48 14.94
C ARG A 81 0.59 -64.28 15.56
N ASN A 82 1.72 -63.88 14.99
CA ASN A 82 2.55 -62.81 15.55
C ASN A 82 1.85 -61.45 15.47
N GLY A 83 1.17 -61.18 14.35
CA GLY A 83 0.35 -59.97 14.19
C GLY A 83 -0.78 -59.88 15.20
N ALA A 84 -1.49 -60.99 15.44
CA ALA A 84 -2.57 -61.04 16.43
C ALA A 84 -2.07 -60.82 17.86
N VAL A 85 -0.98 -61.50 18.25
CA VAL A 85 -0.40 -61.36 19.59
C VAL A 85 0.11 -59.94 19.80
N ALA A 86 0.85 -59.38 18.84
CA ALA A 86 1.35 -58.02 18.92
C ALA A 86 0.21 -56.99 18.99
N LEU A 87 -0.88 -57.20 18.25
CA LEU A 87 -2.07 -56.36 18.36
C LEU A 87 -2.67 -56.43 19.77
N LEU A 88 -2.91 -57.62 20.30
CA LEU A 88 -3.50 -57.77 21.64
C LEU A 88 -2.57 -57.23 22.74
N GLU A 89 -1.25 -57.42 22.64
CA GLU A 89 -0.28 -56.81 23.55
C GLU A 89 -0.31 -55.27 23.44
N SER A 90 -0.41 -54.72 22.23
CA SER A 90 -0.49 -53.27 22.03
C SER A 90 -1.78 -52.66 22.58
N LEU A 91 -2.92 -53.37 22.47
CA LEU A 91 -4.19 -52.98 23.07
C LEU A 91 -4.11 -53.05 24.59
N MET A 92 -3.44 -54.06 25.15
CA MET A 92 -3.24 -54.18 26.58
C MET A 92 -2.45 -52.99 27.15
N ILE A 93 -1.48 -52.46 26.39
CA ILE A 93 -0.63 -51.33 26.79
C ILE A 93 -1.36 -49.99 26.61
N HIS A 94 -1.91 -49.72 25.43
CA HIS A 94 -2.42 -48.39 25.07
C HIS A 94 -3.93 -48.21 25.26
N TYR A 95 -4.70 -49.31 25.26
CA TYR A 95 -6.17 -49.29 25.34
C TYR A 95 -6.69 -50.36 26.31
N PRO A 96 -6.33 -50.29 27.61
CA PRO A 96 -6.62 -51.35 28.59
C PRO A 96 -8.11 -51.70 28.71
N THR A 97 -8.99 -50.69 28.55
CA THR A 97 -10.46 -50.89 28.56
C THR A 97 -10.95 -51.65 27.33
N LEU A 98 -10.41 -51.34 26.14
CA LEU A 98 -10.72 -52.03 24.90
C LEU A 98 -10.18 -53.46 24.92
N TYR A 99 -8.97 -53.67 25.46
CA TYR A 99 -8.40 -55.00 25.63
C TYR A 99 -9.28 -55.92 26.49
N THR A 100 -9.78 -55.43 27.63
CA THR A 100 -10.71 -56.21 28.47
C THR A 100 -12.03 -56.47 27.77
N GLN A 101 -12.50 -55.53 26.95
CA GLN A 101 -13.72 -55.71 26.18
C GLN A 101 -13.60 -56.74 25.05
N VAL A 102 -12.42 -56.84 24.41
CA VAL A 102 -12.14 -57.77 23.32
C VAL A 102 -11.83 -59.17 23.86
N THR A 103 -11.01 -59.26 24.90
CA THR A 103 -10.48 -60.55 25.39
C THR A 103 -11.22 -61.10 26.61
N GLY A 104 -12.03 -60.29 27.29
CA GLY A 104 -12.64 -60.63 28.58
C GLY A 104 -11.63 -60.72 29.74
N ARG A 105 -10.36 -60.35 29.51
CA ARG A 105 -9.26 -60.50 30.48
C ARG A 105 -8.82 -59.14 31.04
N LYS A 106 -8.30 -59.13 32.27
CA LYS A 106 -7.69 -57.92 32.84
C LYS A 106 -6.33 -57.66 32.15
N PRO A 107 -6.00 -56.39 31.83
CA PRO A 107 -4.69 -56.06 31.30
C PRO A 107 -3.65 -56.37 32.37
N SER A 108 -2.74 -57.29 32.08
CA SER A 108 -1.64 -57.61 32.98
C SER A 108 -0.45 -56.73 32.61
N THR A 109 -0.28 -55.64 33.34
CA THR A 109 0.87 -54.74 33.21
C THR A 109 1.98 -55.19 34.15
N GLU A 110 2.25 -56.50 34.26
CA GLU A 110 3.37 -56.92 35.09
C GLU A 110 4.69 -56.41 34.49
N PRO A 111 5.43 -55.53 35.18
CA PRO A 111 6.73 -55.05 34.72
C PRO A 111 7.81 -56.15 34.83
N SER A 112 7.45 -57.34 35.29
CA SER A 112 8.32 -58.52 35.45
C SER A 112 8.99 -58.96 34.13
N ARG A 113 8.50 -58.52 32.97
CA ARG A 113 9.18 -58.75 31.68
C ARG A 113 10.47 -57.95 31.52
N PHE A 114 10.64 -56.84 32.26
CA PHE A 114 11.87 -56.04 32.29
C PHE A 114 12.91 -56.53 33.29
N SER A 115 12.55 -57.39 34.26
CA SER A 115 13.44 -57.75 35.38
C SER A 115 14.70 -58.53 34.96
N GLY A 116 14.78 -59.00 33.71
CA GLY A 116 15.96 -59.64 33.14
C GLY A 116 16.85 -58.74 32.28
N LEU A 117 16.40 -57.53 31.90
CA LEU A 117 17.11 -56.66 30.95
C LEU A 117 17.79 -55.45 31.59
N ILE A 118 17.18 -54.84 32.62
CA ILE A 118 17.69 -53.64 33.27
C ILE A 118 17.17 -53.57 34.72
N LYS A 119 17.99 -53.09 35.66
CA LYS A 119 17.54 -52.89 37.05
C LYS A 119 16.56 -51.72 37.12
N TYR A 120 15.57 -51.79 38.02
CA TYR A 120 14.59 -50.71 38.19
C TYR A 120 15.21 -49.34 38.47
N SER A 121 16.32 -49.28 39.21
CA SER A 121 17.06 -48.02 39.47
C SER A 121 17.63 -47.42 38.19
N GLU A 122 18.24 -48.23 37.34
CA GLU A 122 18.84 -47.82 36.06
C GLU A 122 17.75 -47.39 35.06
N LEU A 123 16.63 -48.11 35.03
CA LEU A 123 15.47 -47.75 34.20
C LEU A 123 14.92 -46.38 34.60
N THR A 124 14.76 -46.15 35.91
CA THR A 124 14.20 -44.90 36.43
C THR A 124 15.12 -43.73 36.11
N GLU A 125 16.43 -43.88 36.31
CA GLU A 125 17.41 -42.84 35.98
C GLU A 125 17.43 -42.54 34.47
N TYR A 126 17.40 -43.57 33.62
CA TYR A 126 17.36 -43.39 32.17
C TYR A 126 16.10 -42.62 31.74
N LEU A 127 14.93 -43.00 32.25
CA LEU A 127 13.66 -42.33 31.93
C LEU A 127 13.65 -40.89 32.44
N VAL A 128 14.11 -40.63 33.66
CA VAL A 128 14.22 -39.27 34.20
C VAL A 128 15.14 -38.43 33.32
N ARG A 129 16.31 -38.96 32.93
CA ARG A 129 17.25 -38.24 32.08
C ARG A 129 16.69 -37.97 30.68
N ALA A 130 16.01 -38.94 30.06
CA ALA A 130 15.37 -38.78 28.76
C ALA A 130 14.24 -37.73 28.81
N VAL A 131 13.35 -37.83 29.80
CA VAL A 131 12.26 -36.87 29.99
C VAL A 131 12.79 -35.46 30.27
N THR A 132 13.83 -35.33 31.11
CA THR A 132 14.45 -34.03 31.40
C THR A 132 15.13 -33.45 30.15
N GLY A 133 15.79 -34.28 29.34
CA GLY A 133 16.37 -33.88 28.06
C GLY A 133 15.31 -33.37 27.08
N MET A 134 14.22 -34.13 26.89
CA MET A 134 13.10 -33.73 26.04
C MET A 134 12.41 -32.46 26.54
N GLN A 135 12.27 -32.27 27.85
CA GLN A 135 11.72 -31.04 28.43
C GLN A 135 12.60 -29.83 28.12
N LYS A 136 13.93 -30.00 28.15
CA LYS A 136 14.88 -28.94 27.81
C LYS A 136 14.79 -28.56 26.33
N GLU A 137 14.79 -29.55 25.43
CA GLU A 137 14.63 -29.33 23.99
C GLU A 137 13.30 -28.64 23.66
N LEU A 138 12.21 -29.06 24.31
CA LEU A 138 10.90 -28.43 24.15
C LEU A 138 10.92 -26.97 24.61
N GLN A 139 11.61 -26.65 25.71
CA GLN A 139 11.72 -25.28 26.20
C GLN A 139 12.58 -24.42 25.26
N GLU A 140 13.67 -24.95 24.73
CA GLU A 140 14.50 -24.27 23.73
C GLU A 140 13.72 -23.98 22.44
N ALA A 141 12.94 -24.95 21.95
CA ALA A 141 12.06 -24.77 20.80
C ALA A 141 10.99 -23.69 21.04
N ARG A 142 10.41 -23.62 22.25
CA ARG A 142 9.47 -22.55 22.64
C ARG A 142 10.14 -21.18 22.68
N CYS A 143 11.36 -21.10 23.21
CA CYS A 143 12.13 -19.85 23.22
C CYS A 143 12.49 -19.37 21.81
N GLU A 144 12.89 -20.27 20.91
CA GLU A 144 13.15 -19.97 19.49
C GLU A 144 11.87 -19.48 18.80
N ALA A 145 10.74 -20.17 19.00
CA ALA A 145 9.44 -19.75 18.46
C ALA A 145 9.05 -18.35 18.95
N GLY A 146 9.30 -18.03 20.23
CA GLY A 146 9.08 -16.70 20.79
C GLY A 146 9.94 -15.63 20.14
N ARG A 147 11.24 -15.90 19.91
CA ARG A 147 12.14 -14.99 19.21
C ARG A 147 11.72 -14.77 17.75
N MET A 148 11.33 -15.84 17.06
CA MET A 148 10.83 -15.75 15.69
C MET A 148 9.56 -14.90 15.62
N SER A 149 8.60 -15.13 16.54
CA SER A 149 7.36 -14.35 16.60
C SER A 149 7.62 -12.86 16.88
N ALA A 150 8.54 -12.52 17.79
CA ALA A 150 8.90 -11.14 18.06
C ALA A 150 9.51 -10.46 16.82
N ARG A 151 10.34 -11.19 16.06
CA ARG A 151 10.91 -10.71 14.80
C ARG A 151 9.82 -10.50 13.74
N CYS A 152 8.85 -11.41 13.63
CA CYS A 152 7.71 -11.25 12.72
C CYS A 152 6.94 -9.96 13.02
N VAL A 153 6.58 -9.72 14.29
CA VAL A 153 5.87 -8.49 14.70
C VAL A 153 6.69 -7.23 14.39
N SER A 154 8.01 -7.27 14.61
CA SER A 154 8.89 -6.14 14.27
C SER A 154 8.91 -5.86 12.76
N LEU A 155 9.02 -6.91 11.93
CA LEU A 155 9.02 -6.78 10.48
C LEU A 155 7.66 -6.31 9.94
N GLU A 156 6.55 -6.80 10.51
CA GLU A 156 5.20 -6.33 10.17
C GLU A 156 5.04 -4.84 10.46
N SER A 157 5.56 -4.35 11.58
CA SER A 157 5.58 -2.92 11.89
C SER A 157 6.43 -2.12 10.89
N GLU A 158 7.60 -2.63 10.50
CA GLU A 158 8.48 -1.97 9.52
C GLU A 158 7.82 -1.88 8.14
N ILE A 159 7.17 -2.96 7.69
CA ILE A 159 6.38 -2.98 6.45
C ILE A 159 5.26 -1.94 6.53
N GLY A 160 4.54 -1.87 7.66
CA GLY A 160 3.49 -0.86 7.86
C GLY A 160 4.01 0.58 7.73
N GLN A 161 5.19 0.86 8.30
CA GLN A 161 5.83 2.19 8.18
C GLN A 161 6.24 2.51 6.74
N ILE A 162 6.81 1.54 6.03
CA ILE A 162 7.20 1.69 4.62
C ILE A 162 5.97 1.96 3.75
N MET A 163 4.87 1.23 3.96
CA MET A 163 3.62 1.45 3.23
C MET A 163 3.03 2.84 3.49
N GLU A 164 3.04 3.31 4.74
CA GLU A 164 2.57 4.66 5.07
C GLU A 164 3.46 5.74 4.41
N GLN A 165 4.77 5.53 4.38
CA GLN A 165 5.70 6.43 3.70
C GLN A 165 5.49 6.43 2.18
N GLU A 166 5.24 5.27 1.58
CA GLU A 166 4.92 5.15 0.16
C GLU A 166 3.62 5.90 -0.19
N GLU A 167 2.58 5.76 0.62
CA GLU A 167 1.32 6.50 0.45
C GLU A 167 1.54 8.01 0.47
N LYS A 168 2.31 8.50 1.46
CA LYS A 168 2.65 9.93 1.59
C LYS A 168 3.43 10.41 0.36
N SER A 169 4.41 9.63 -0.10
CA SER A 169 5.20 9.94 -1.29
C SER A 169 4.31 10.02 -2.54
N ARG A 170 3.42 9.04 -2.72
CA ARG A 170 2.46 8.99 -3.83
C ARG A 170 1.50 10.18 -3.82
N CYS A 171 1.00 10.57 -2.66
CA CYS A 171 0.17 11.76 -2.50
C CYS A 171 0.93 13.03 -2.92
N LEU A 172 2.15 13.24 -2.40
CA LEU A 172 3.00 14.37 -2.78
C LEU A 172 3.32 14.40 -4.27
N GLN A 173 3.59 13.24 -4.88
CA GLN A 173 3.83 13.13 -6.31
C GLN A 173 2.61 13.59 -7.12
N SER A 174 1.40 13.14 -6.74
CA SER A 174 0.16 13.55 -7.41
C SER A 174 -0.12 15.05 -7.28
N GLU A 175 0.19 15.65 -6.11
CA GLU A 175 0.07 17.10 -5.92
C GLU A 175 1.08 17.86 -6.78
N ASN A 176 2.31 17.36 -6.89
CA ASN A 176 3.35 17.93 -7.74
C ASN A 176 2.93 17.92 -9.21
N GLU A 177 2.45 16.77 -9.71
CA GLU A 177 1.94 16.65 -11.09
C GLU A 177 0.76 17.59 -11.36
N ARG A 178 -0.11 17.80 -10.36
CA ARG A 178 -1.20 18.79 -10.46
C ARG A 178 -0.65 20.22 -10.56
N MET A 179 0.31 20.58 -9.72
CA MET A 179 0.96 21.89 -9.76
C MET A 179 1.70 22.11 -11.09
N GLN A 180 2.42 21.11 -11.59
CA GLN A 180 3.10 21.19 -12.89
C GLN A 180 2.11 21.46 -14.02
N ARG A 181 0.97 20.76 -14.06
CA ARG A 181 -0.10 21.01 -15.04
C ARG A 181 -0.63 22.44 -14.95
N TYR A 182 -0.82 22.96 -13.74
CA TYR A 182 -1.25 24.33 -13.52
C TYR A 182 -0.22 25.35 -14.01
N LEU A 183 1.07 25.15 -13.69
CA LEU A 183 2.17 25.98 -14.19
C LEU A 183 2.24 25.97 -15.72
N CYS A 184 2.10 24.81 -16.35
CA CYS A 184 2.03 24.71 -17.81
C CYS A 184 0.82 25.47 -18.38
N SER A 185 -0.33 25.47 -17.71
CA SER A 185 -1.51 26.25 -18.12
C SER A 185 -1.21 27.74 -18.08
N LEU A 186 -0.72 28.23 -16.93
CA LEU A 186 -0.35 29.63 -16.76
C LEU A 186 0.71 30.07 -17.77
N GLN A 187 1.69 29.22 -18.06
CA GLN A 187 2.71 29.53 -19.06
C GLN A 187 2.12 29.69 -20.46
N ARG A 188 1.13 28.87 -20.84
CA ARG A 188 0.41 29.05 -22.11
C ARG A 188 -0.39 30.35 -22.14
N GLU A 189 -1.06 30.70 -21.04
CA GLU A 189 -1.79 31.96 -20.93
C GLU A 189 -0.86 33.17 -21.03
N VAL A 190 0.30 33.13 -20.37
CA VAL A 190 1.31 34.19 -20.47
C VAL A 190 1.81 34.35 -21.90
N THR A 191 2.09 33.25 -22.60
CA THR A 191 2.48 33.31 -24.02
C THR A 191 1.38 33.92 -24.87
N LYS A 192 0.13 33.48 -24.69
CA LYS A 192 -1.03 34.03 -25.41
C LYS A 192 -1.17 35.55 -25.20
N LEU A 193 -1.05 36.02 -23.96
CA LEU A 193 -1.11 37.45 -23.63
C LEU A 193 0.06 38.23 -24.22
N LYS A 194 1.25 37.62 -24.34
CA LYS A 194 2.40 38.24 -25.02
C LYS A 194 2.13 38.40 -26.51
N ASP A 195 1.56 37.38 -27.15
CA ASP A 195 1.20 37.44 -28.57
C ASP A 195 0.14 38.51 -28.82
N GLU A 196 -0.94 38.53 -28.02
CA GLU A 196 -1.99 39.57 -28.08
C GLU A 196 -1.41 40.98 -27.87
N LYS A 197 -0.45 41.15 -26.94
CA LYS A 197 0.27 42.42 -26.74
C LYS A 197 1.06 42.80 -28.00
N CYS A 198 1.80 41.88 -28.61
CA CYS A 198 2.55 42.14 -29.84
C CYS A 198 1.61 42.55 -31.00
N ASP A 199 0.47 41.90 -31.14
CA ASP A 199 -0.55 42.24 -32.14
C ASP A 199 -1.11 43.66 -31.93
N LEU A 200 -1.28 44.07 -30.67
CA LEU A 200 -1.66 45.44 -30.34
C LEU A 200 -0.56 46.45 -30.70
N TYR A 201 0.72 46.13 -30.44
CA TYR A 201 1.83 47.00 -30.85
C TYR A 201 1.91 47.16 -32.37
N ILE A 202 1.71 46.08 -33.14
CA ILE A 202 1.71 46.16 -34.61
C ILE A 202 0.59 47.09 -35.09
N ARG A 203 -0.63 46.93 -34.56
CA ARG A 203 -1.77 47.79 -34.91
C ARG A 203 -1.55 49.25 -34.48
N TYR A 204 -0.97 49.47 -33.31
CA TYR A 204 -0.64 50.81 -32.82
C TYR A 204 0.37 51.49 -33.73
N THR A 205 1.47 50.81 -34.10
CA THR A 205 2.47 51.35 -35.00
C THR A 205 1.86 51.69 -36.37
N ALA A 206 1.03 50.81 -36.93
CA ALA A 206 0.32 51.07 -38.18
C ALA A 206 -0.60 52.31 -38.11
N ALA A 207 -1.32 52.49 -36.99
CA ALA A 207 -2.16 53.67 -36.77
C ALA A 207 -1.33 54.96 -36.64
N ILE A 208 -0.16 54.91 -36.01
CA ILE A 208 0.77 56.04 -35.93
C ILE A 208 1.33 56.40 -37.31
N GLU A 209 1.70 55.40 -38.12
CA GLU A 209 2.16 55.61 -39.50
C GLU A 209 1.06 56.22 -40.38
N GLU A 210 -0.19 55.75 -40.25
CA GLU A 210 -1.35 56.33 -40.93
C GLU A 210 -1.60 57.78 -40.49
N GLN A 211 -1.55 58.06 -39.19
CA GLN A 211 -1.68 59.41 -38.66
C GLN A 211 -0.58 60.33 -39.20
N ALA A 212 0.66 59.86 -39.28
CA ALA A 212 1.77 60.61 -39.85
C ALA A 212 1.55 60.91 -41.34
N ALA A 213 1.06 59.94 -42.12
CA ALA A 213 0.71 60.13 -43.53
C ALA A 213 -0.45 61.13 -43.72
N VAL A 214 -1.47 61.10 -42.86
CA VAL A 214 -2.57 62.08 -42.86
C VAL A 214 -2.05 63.48 -42.51
N ASN A 215 -1.19 63.59 -41.50
CA ASN A 215 -0.58 64.87 -41.11
C ASN A 215 0.26 65.47 -42.25
N GLU A 216 1.02 64.63 -42.98
CA GLU A 216 1.78 65.08 -44.16
C GLU A 216 0.85 65.58 -45.27
N ARG A 217 -0.25 64.87 -45.55
CA ARG A 217 -1.26 65.31 -46.53
C ARG A 217 -1.92 66.63 -46.11
N LEU A 218 -2.29 66.78 -44.83
CA LEU A 218 -2.83 68.03 -44.29
C LEU A 218 -1.84 69.18 -44.40
N HIS A 219 -0.56 68.94 -44.08
CA HIS A 219 0.49 69.94 -44.21
C HIS A 219 0.65 70.41 -45.67
N ASN A 220 0.70 69.47 -46.62
CA ASN A 220 0.76 69.78 -48.05
C ASN A 220 -0.47 70.59 -48.54
N LEU A 221 -1.67 70.22 -48.08
CA LEU A 221 -2.89 70.97 -48.43
C LEU A 221 -2.87 72.38 -47.82
N ASN A 222 -2.43 72.53 -46.57
CA ASN A 222 -2.29 73.83 -45.92
C ASN A 222 -1.28 74.74 -46.65
N LEU A 223 -0.18 74.17 -47.15
CA LEU A 223 0.77 74.90 -48.00
C LEU A 223 0.08 75.39 -49.29
N GLN A 224 -0.67 74.52 -49.99
CA GLN A 224 -1.41 74.91 -51.20
C GLN A 224 -2.46 76.01 -50.93
N VAL A 225 -3.20 75.93 -49.82
CA VAL A 225 -4.16 76.96 -49.41
C VAL A 225 -3.44 78.28 -49.09
N SER A 226 -2.29 78.22 -48.41
CA SER A 226 -1.50 79.40 -48.07
C SER A 226 -0.94 80.08 -49.32
N ASP A 227 -0.43 79.29 -50.27
CA ASP A 227 0.05 79.76 -51.57
C ASP A 227 -1.10 80.39 -52.39
N GLY A 228 -2.26 79.73 -52.42
CA GLY A 228 -3.47 80.26 -53.06
C GLY A 228 -3.96 81.57 -52.42
N HIS A 229 -3.93 81.67 -51.09
CA HIS A 229 -4.26 82.89 -50.36
C HIS A 229 -3.25 84.01 -50.65
N SER A 230 -1.96 83.71 -50.72
CA SER A 230 -0.91 84.66 -51.12
C SER A 230 -1.10 85.14 -52.56
N SER A 231 -1.41 84.23 -53.49
CA SER A 231 -1.69 84.57 -54.89
C SER A 231 -2.95 85.43 -55.03
N LEU A 232 -4.04 85.09 -54.33
CA LEU A 232 -5.25 85.92 -54.25
C LEU A 232 -4.96 87.27 -53.59
N PHE A 233 -4.15 87.31 -52.55
CA PHE A 233 -3.74 88.55 -51.88
C PHE A 233 -2.92 89.45 -52.82
N CYS A 234 -2.01 88.89 -53.62
CA CYS A 234 -1.30 89.62 -54.66
C CYS A 234 -2.24 90.09 -55.78
N ALA A 235 -3.24 89.28 -56.17
CA ALA A 235 -4.21 89.64 -57.22
C ALA A 235 -5.27 90.66 -56.76
N LEU A 236 -5.63 90.66 -55.47
CA LEU A 236 -6.53 91.62 -54.83
C LEU A 236 -5.78 92.80 -54.20
N GLY A 237 -4.44 92.78 -54.25
CA GLY A 237 -3.53 93.72 -53.62
C GLY A 237 -3.52 95.13 -54.20
N ASP A 238 -4.32 95.39 -55.23
CA ASP A 238 -4.52 96.74 -55.75
C ASP A 238 -5.77 97.44 -55.19
N THR A 239 -6.54 96.84 -54.28
CA THR A 239 -7.67 97.57 -53.64
C THR A 239 -7.89 97.21 -52.17
N GLN A 240 -7.48 98.15 -51.30
CA GLN A 240 -7.94 98.41 -49.92
C GLN A 240 -7.79 97.28 -48.87
N ASN A 241 -6.81 97.41 -47.97
CA ASN A 241 -6.69 96.47 -46.85
C ASN A 241 -6.07 97.05 -45.54
N ASP A 242 -6.51 98.22 -45.08
CA ASP A 242 -6.04 98.84 -43.82
C ASP A 242 -6.91 98.56 -42.59
N HIS A 243 -8.00 97.78 -42.69
CA HIS A 243 -8.92 97.54 -41.56
C HIS A 243 -9.09 96.07 -41.13
N LEU A 244 -8.55 95.10 -41.86
CA LEU A 244 -8.79 93.67 -41.58
C LEU A 244 -7.61 92.93 -40.90
N PHE A 245 -6.48 93.60 -40.72
CA PHE A 245 -5.25 93.02 -40.16
C PHE A 245 -5.32 92.69 -38.65
N PRO A 246 -5.90 93.54 -37.78
CA PRO A 246 -5.91 93.30 -36.33
C PRO A 246 -6.79 92.10 -35.93
N ALA A 247 -8.01 92.03 -36.47
CA ALA A 247 -8.97 90.98 -36.11
C ALA A 247 -8.48 89.57 -36.51
N ARG A 248 -7.71 89.48 -37.61
CA ARG A 248 -7.16 88.20 -38.07
C ARG A 248 -5.98 87.73 -37.22
N GLN A 249 -5.22 88.65 -36.64
CA GLN A 249 -4.15 88.35 -35.69
C GLN A 249 -4.72 87.88 -34.34
N ASP A 250 -5.80 88.50 -33.88
CA ASP A 250 -6.46 88.13 -32.62
C ASP A 250 -7.09 86.74 -32.68
N ILE A 251 -7.74 86.37 -33.78
CA ILE A 251 -8.32 85.02 -33.97
C ILE A 251 -7.21 83.94 -33.95
N LEU A 252 -6.11 84.17 -34.67
CA LEU A 252 -4.99 83.22 -34.69
C LEU A 252 -4.29 83.10 -33.33
N ALA A 253 -4.22 84.19 -32.57
CA ALA A 253 -3.69 84.17 -31.21
C ALA A 253 -4.60 83.39 -30.25
N GLN A 254 -5.92 83.52 -30.42
CA GLN A 254 -6.90 82.79 -29.63
C GLN A 254 -6.92 81.29 -29.96
N ASP A 255 -6.92 80.91 -31.23
CA ASP A 255 -6.86 79.50 -31.65
C ASP A 255 -5.58 78.82 -31.15
N LEU A 256 -4.45 79.55 -31.14
CA LEU A 256 -3.18 79.04 -30.60
C LEU A 256 -3.26 78.84 -29.07
N ALA A 257 -3.90 79.76 -28.35
CA ALA A 257 -4.11 79.64 -26.91
C ALA A 257 -5.01 78.44 -26.58
N GLU A 258 -6.12 78.27 -27.28
CA GLU A 258 -7.06 77.15 -27.09
C GLU A 258 -6.40 75.79 -27.42
N ALA A 259 -5.54 75.74 -28.44
CA ALA A 259 -4.76 74.54 -28.77
C ALA A 259 -3.74 74.18 -27.68
N ILE A 260 -3.06 75.18 -27.10
CA ILE A 260 -2.11 74.99 -26.00
C ILE A 260 -2.86 74.51 -24.74
N ASP A 261 -3.98 75.15 -24.40
CA ASP A 261 -4.80 74.76 -23.23
C ASP A 261 -5.31 73.32 -23.37
N SER A 262 -5.80 72.94 -24.56
CA SER A 262 -6.23 71.57 -24.85
C SER A 262 -5.08 70.56 -24.70
N GLN A 263 -3.85 70.93 -25.10
CA GLN A 263 -2.66 70.10 -24.93
C GLN A 263 -2.25 69.95 -23.45
N VAL A 264 -2.36 71.03 -22.67
CA VAL A 264 -2.07 71.03 -21.23
C VAL A 264 -3.08 70.15 -20.49
N GLU A 265 -4.36 70.21 -20.86
CA GLU A 265 -5.41 69.41 -20.27
C GLU A 265 -5.24 67.92 -20.57
N LEU A 266 -4.90 67.56 -21.83
CA LEU A 266 -4.58 66.18 -22.20
C LEU A 266 -3.33 65.67 -21.45
N ALA A 267 -2.30 66.51 -21.29
CA ALA A 267 -1.12 66.15 -20.51
C ALA A 267 -1.45 65.95 -19.02
N ALA A 268 -2.39 66.70 -18.46
CA ALA A 268 -2.88 66.51 -17.09
C ALA A 268 -3.63 65.19 -16.93
N GLN A 269 -4.50 64.84 -17.88
CA GLN A 269 -5.20 63.55 -17.88
C GLN A 269 -4.23 62.37 -17.97
N LEU A 270 -3.21 62.45 -18.84
CA LEU A 270 -2.18 61.41 -18.95
C LEU A 270 -1.33 61.25 -17.67
N ARG A 271 -1.08 62.34 -16.93
CA ARG A 271 -0.41 62.27 -15.62
C ARG A 271 -1.30 61.55 -14.60
N CYS A 272 -2.58 61.90 -14.54
CA CYS A 272 -3.55 61.26 -13.64
C CYS A 272 -3.66 59.75 -13.91
N TYR A 273 -3.77 59.33 -15.18
CA TYR A 273 -3.77 57.91 -15.54
C TYR A 273 -2.46 57.17 -15.21
N ARG A 274 -1.31 57.86 -15.24
CA ARG A 274 -0.04 57.27 -14.81
C ARG A 274 -0.02 57.04 -13.31
N GLU A 275 -0.41 58.04 -12.52
CA GLU A 275 -0.46 57.93 -11.06
C GLU A 275 -1.42 56.82 -10.61
N GLU A 276 -2.58 56.69 -11.26
CA GLU A 276 -3.54 55.62 -10.99
C GLU A 276 -2.95 54.23 -11.32
N ASN A 277 -2.24 54.10 -12.45
CA ASN A 277 -1.56 52.85 -12.80
C ASN A 277 -0.44 52.49 -11.81
N GLU A 278 0.33 53.47 -11.34
CA GLU A 278 1.35 53.25 -10.30
C GLU A 278 0.71 52.81 -8.98
N GLN A 279 -0.43 53.39 -8.60
CA GLN A 279 -1.18 53.00 -7.42
C GLN A 279 -1.70 51.57 -7.53
N LEU A 280 -2.34 51.21 -8.65
CA LEU A 280 -2.81 49.84 -8.91
C LEU A 280 -1.65 48.83 -8.90
N HIS A 281 -0.47 49.22 -9.38
CA HIS A 281 0.72 48.38 -9.31
C HIS A 281 1.19 48.15 -7.87
N ARG A 282 1.17 49.19 -7.01
CA ARG A 282 1.50 49.06 -5.58
C ARG A 282 0.50 48.16 -4.85
N ASP A 283 -0.79 48.35 -5.10
CA ASP A 283 -1.85 47.57 -4.47
C ASP A 283 -1.76 46.09 -4.88
N LYS A 284 -1.48 45.81 -6.16
CA LYS A 284 -1.22 44.47 -6.66
C LYS A 284 -0.02 43.81 -5.97
N GLN A 285 1.09 44.54 -5.79
CA GLN A 285 2.26 44.02 -5.07
C GLN A 285 1.95 43.72 -3.60
N GLY A 286 1.17 44.58 -2.93
CA GLY A 286 0.73 44.35 -1.56
C GLY A 286 -0.15 43.10 -1.41
N VAL A 287 -1.07 42.87 -2.34
CA VAL A 287 -1.91 41.66 -2.35
C VAL A 287 -1.07 40.41 -2.60
N CYS A 288 -0.13 40.43 -3.54
CA CYS A 288 0.81 39.32 -3.77
C CYS A 288 1.60 38.98 -2.49
N ALA A 289 2.17 39.98 -1.82
CA ALA A 289 2.93 39.79 -0.59
C ALA A 289 2.05 39.25 0.57
N GLY A 290 0.80 39.71 0.66
CA GLY A 290 -0.17 39.22 1.64
C GLY A 290 -0.54 37.75 1.42
N VAL A 291 -0.76 37.34 0.17
CA VAL A 291 -1.03 35.94 -0.19
C VAL A 291 0.17 35.05 0.17
N ASP A 292 1.40 35.49 -0.16
CA ASP A 292 2.62 34.75 0.18
C ASP A 292 2.79 34.59 1.70
N SER A 293 2.50 35.64 2.48
CA SER A 293 2.55 35.59 3.95
C SER A 293 1.53 34.61 4.54
N VAL A 294 0.30 34.59 4.02
CA VAL A 294 -0.75 33.67 4.45
C VAL A 294 -0.39 32.22 4.11
N LEU A 295 0.15 31.98 2.91
CA LEU A 295 0.62 30.66 2.50
C LEU A 295 1.79 30.17 3.36
N LEU A 296 2.77 31.03 3.65
CA LEU A 296 3.89 30.72 4.53
C LEU A 296 3.42 30.40 5.96
N SER A 297 2.48 31.19 6.49
CA SER A 297 1.90 30.98 7.82
C SER A 297 1.06 29.69 7.90
N SER A 298 0.37 29.33 6.82
CA SER A 298 -0.35 28.07 6.69
C SER A 298 0.61 26.87 6.65
N TRP A 299 1.70 26.99 5.89
CA TRP A 299 2.74 25.98 5.78
C TRP A 299 3.45 25.75 7.13
N ILE A 300 3.85 26.81 7.83
CA ILE A 300 4.47 26.73 9.16
C ILE A 300 3.54 26.03 10.17
N ARG A 301 2.24 26.39 10.18
CA ARG A 301 1.25 25.71 11.04
C ARG A 301 1.12 24.22 10.73
N LYS A 302 1.16 23.85 9.44
CA LYS A 302 1.09 22.46 9.00
C LYS A 302 2.35 21.67 9.34
N CYS A 303 3.53 22.28 9.26
CA CYS A 303 4.80 21.70 9.72
C CYS A 303 4.81 21.48 11.24
N HIS A 304 4.35 22.44 12.04
CA HIS A 304 4.23 22.27 13.50
C HIS A 304 3.24 21.16 13.87
N ALA A 305 2.10 21.06 13.18
CA ALA A 305 1.12 20.01 13.43
C ALA A 305 1.64 18.60 13.10
N ASN A 306 2.53 18.47 12.10
CA ASN A 306 3.15 17.19 11.74
C ASN A 306 4.32 16.80 12.65
N SER A 307 4.94 17.75 13.36
CA SER A 307 6.04 17.49 14.30
C SER A 307 5.57 17.15 15.73
N ALA A 308 4.29 17.36 16.02
CA ALA A 308 3.66 17.11 17.33
C ALA A 308 2.92 15.75 17.43
N LYS A 309 3.08 14.88 16.42
CA LYS A 309 2.64 13.48 16.41
C LYS A 309 3.87 12.58 16.40
#